data_AF-A0A151ESC8-F1
#
_entry.id   AF-A0A151ESC8-F1
#
_cell.length_a   1.000
_cell.length_b   1.000
_cell.length_c   1.000
_cell.angle_alpha   90.00
_cell.angle_beta   90.00
_cell.angle_gamma   90.00
#
_symmetry.space_group_name_H-M   'P 1'
#
loop_
_entity.id
_entity.type
_entity.pdbx_description
1 polymer ?
#
loop_
_entity_poly.entity_id
_entity_poly.type
_entity_poly.pdbx_seq_one_letter_code
_entity_poly.pdbx_strand_id
1 'polypeptide(L)'
;MAKFRKAPGSEWLGHPHLKIEDIDHDFFKYSPFLAQSLTDNRKGRVYLVMDHEEYQSFLDAVRKKFGNINASSVNKAAMDAVTAWVEEVNKE
;
A
#
# COMPACT_ATOMS: atom_id res chain seq x y z
N MET A 1 -8.48 -26.93 -10.55
CA MET A 1 -8.73 -25.49 -10.83
C MET A 1 -9.08 -24.81 -9.52
N ALA A 2 -8.35 -23.77 -9.12
CA ALA A 2 -8.71 -22.98 -7.95
C ALA A 2 -10.06 -22.27 -8.19
N LYS A 3 -11.05 -22.48 -7.32
CA LYS A 3 -12.35 -21.78 -7.38
C LYS A 3 -12.11 -20.27 -7.35
N PHE A 4 -12.71 -19.53 -8.29
CA PHE A 4 -12.71 -18.07 -8.29
C PHE A 4 -13.23 -17.57 -6.93
N ARG A 5 -12.35 -17.00 -6.10
CA ARG A 5 -12.72 -16.35 -4.85
C ARG A 5 -12.96 -14.88 -5.15
N LYS A 6 -14.17 -14.40 -4.85
CA LYS A 6 -14.50 -12.97 -4.92
C LYS A 6 -13.41 -12.22 -4.15
N ALA A 7 -12.74 -11.28 -4.81
CA ALA A 7 -11.73 -10.47 -4.13
C ALA A 7 -12.44 -9.77 -2.96
N PRO A 8 -11.95 -9.94 -1.73
CA PRO A 8 -12.52 -9.22 -0.60
C PRO A 8 -12.33 -7.72 -0.84
N GLY A 9 -13.24 -6.90 -0.29
CA GLY A 9 -13.22 -5.45 -0.48
C GLY A 9 -11.90 -4.83 -0.05
N SER A 10 -11.65 -3.59 -0.46
CA SER A 10 -10.41 -2.86 -0.14
C SER A 10 -10.12 -2.72 1.36
N GLU A 11 -11.11 -2.96 2.21
CA GLU A 11 -11.04 -2.96 3.68
C GLU A 11 -10.47 -4.26 4.27
N TRP A 12 -10.24 -5.29 3.45
CA TRP A 12 -9.79 -6.58 3.96
C TRP A 12 -8.28 -6.63 4.18
N LEU A 13 -7.89 -6.73 5.46
CA LEU A 13 -6.49 -6.66 5.88
C LEU A 13 -5.65 -7.91 5.55
N GLY A 14 -6.29 -9.02 5.16
CA GLY A 14 -5.65 -10.33 5.00
C GLY A 14 -5.20 -10.70 3.59
N HIS A 15 -5.04 -9.74 2.66
CA HIS A 15 -4.74 -10.05 1.26
C HIS A 15 -3.54 -11.00 1.11
N PRO A 16 -3.65 -12.10 0.34
CA PRO A 16 -2.51 -12.96 0.08
C PRO A 16 -1.45 -12.17 -0.68
N HIS A 17 -0.21 -12.29 -0.22
CA HIS A 17 0.94 -11.73 -0.91
C HIS A 17 1.07 -12.40 -2.28
N LEU A 18 0.96 -11.61 -3.36
CA LEU A 18 1.11 -12.09 -4.73
C LEU A 18 2.34 -11.42 -5.34
N LYS A 19 3.34 -12.22 -5.73
CA LYS A 19 4.48 -11.76 -6.50
C LYS A 19 4.23 -11.95 -8.00
N ILE A 20 5.04 -11.29 -8.81
CA ILE A 20 4.96 -11.44 -10.27
C ILE A 20 5.29 -12.87 -10.67
N GLU A 21 6.25 -13.48 -9.97
CA GLU A 21 6.66 -14.88 -10.18
C GLU A 21 5.54 -15.88 -9.92
N ASP A 22 4.52 -15.53 -9.13
CA ASP A 22 3.39 -16.40 -8.83
C ASP A 22 2.35 -16.44 -9.98
N ILE A 23 2.52 -15.64 -11.04
CA ILE A 23 1.60 -15.54 -12.17
C ILE A 23 2.01 -16.53 -13.28
N ASP A 24 1.43 -17.73 -13.27
CA ASP A 24 1.77 -18.86 -14.16
C ASP A 24 1.14 -18.78 -15.58
N HIS A 25 0.79 -17.58 -16.07
CA HIS A 25 0.12 -17.45 -17.37
C HIS A 25 0.98 -16.65 -18.37
N ASP A 26 1.29 -17.27 -19.52
CA ASP A 26 2.22 -16.75 -20.53
C ASP A 26 1.88 -15.34 -21.03
N PHE A 27 0.59 -15.01 -21.11
CA PHE A 27 0.14 -13.64 -21.44
C PHE A 27 0.81 -12.54 -20.60
N PHE A 28 1.02 -12.77 -19.29
CA PHE A 28 1.62 -11.80 -18.39
C PHE A 28 3.14 -11.69 -18.55
N LYS A 29 3.80 -12.69 -19.17
CA LYS A 29 5.21 -12.58 -19.60
C LYS A 29 5.37 -11.54 -20.72
N TYR A 30 4.37 -11.42 -21.59
CA TYR A 30 4.35 -10.44 -22.69
C TYR A 30 3.69 -9.11 -22.30
N SER A 31 3.04 -9.04 -21.14
CA SER A 31 2.40 -7.83 -20.62
C SER A 31 2.77 -7.56 -19.15
N PRO A 32 4.02 -7.12 -18.90
CA PRO A 32 4.54 -6.93 -17.54
C PRO A 32 3.77 -5.86 -16.76
N PHE A 33 3.23 -4.84 -17.43
CA PHE A 33 2.42 -3.80 -16.81
C PHE A 33 1.12 -4.33 -16.22
N LEU A 34 0.48 -5.29 -16.89
CA LEU A 34 -0.74 -5.93 -16.39
C LEU A 34 -0.41 -6.87 -15.22
N ALA A 35 0.73 -7.57 -15.29
CA ALA A 35 1.23 -8.41 -14.19
C ALA A 35 1.46 -7.56 -12.93
N GLN A 36 2.13 -6.42 -13.09
CA GLN A 36 2.38 -5.45 -12.01
C GLN A 36 1.09 -4.87 -11.44
N SER A 37 0.12 -4.52 -12.30
CA SER A 37 -1.18 -4.02 -11.83
C SER A 37 -1.94 -5.05 -11.00
N LEU A 38 -1.85 -6.34 -11.35
CA LEU A 38 -2.47 -7.41 -10.59
C LEU A 38 -1.82 -7.60 -9.21
N THR A 39 -0.49 -7.58 -9.13
CA THR A 39 0.23 -7.72 -7.85
C THR A 39 0.00 -6.50 -6.96
N ASP A 40 0.04 -5.29 -7.52
CA ASP A 40 -0.23 -4.04 -6.78
C ASP A 40 -1.65 -3.99 -6.23
N ASN A 41 -2.63 -4.48 -6.98
CA ASN A 41 -4.02 -4.57 -6.51
C ASN A 41 -4.22 -5.58 -5.38
N ARG A 42 -3.27 -6.50 -5.16
CA ARG A 42 -3.29 -7.46 -4.06
C ARG A 42 -2.52 -7.00 -2.83
N LYS A 43 -1.85 -5.84 -2.87
CA LYS A 43 -1.18 -5.29 -1.68
C LYS A 43 -2.22 -4.93 -0.61
N GLY A 44 -1.88 -5.21 0.65
CA GLY A 44 -2.69 -4.80 1.79
C GLY A 44 -2.85 -3.28 1.83
N ARG A 45 -4.06 -2.81 2.14
CA ARG A 45 -4.37 -1.38 2.26
C ARG A 45 -4.85 -1.10 3.68
N VAL A 46 -4.33 -0.03 4.27
CA VAL A 46 -4.81 0.49 5.55
C VAL A 46 -5.48 1.82 5.25
N TYR A 47 -6.76 1.92 5.61
CA TYR A 47 -7.52 3.16 5.50
C TYR A 47 -7.60 3.79 6.89
N LEU A 48 -7.10 5.02 7.00
CA LEU A 48 -7.15 5.81 8.22
C LEU A 48 -8.07 7.01 7.98
N VAL A 49 -9.09 7.15 8.83
CA VAL A 49 -9.91 8.37 8.91
C VAL A 49 -9.35 9.20 10.05
N MET A 50 -8.89 10.40 9.75
CA MET A 50 -8.29 11.33 10.71
C MET A 50 -9.24 12.49 10.98
N ASP A 51 -9.18 13.04 12.19
CA ASP A 51 -9.84 14.30 12.47
C ASP A 51 -9.19 15.44 11.65
N HIS A 52 -9.97 16.48 11.38
CA HIS A 52 -9.55 17.55 10.47
C HIS A 52 -8.24 18.22 10.91
N GLU A 53 -8.09 18.48 12.20
CA GLU A 53 -6.91 19.16 12.76
C GLU A 53 -5.66 18.26 12.66
N GLU A 54 -5.81 16.97 12.93
CA GLU A 54 -4.72 15.99 12.80
C GLU A 54 -4.30 15.83 11.35
N TYR A 55 -5.27 15.78 10.43
CA TYR A 55 -5.01 15.68 9.00
C TYR A 55 -4.23 16.90 8.48
N GLN A 56 -4.65 18.12 8.83
CA GLN A 56 -3.93 19.34 8.45
C GLN A 56 -2.51 19.37 9.03
N SER A 57 -2.37 19.02 10.31
CA SER A 57 -1.07 18.95 10.98
C SER A 57 -0.12 17.95 10.29
N PHE A 58 -0.65 16.81 9.88
CA PHE A 58 0.10 15.82 9.09
C PHE A 58 0.52 16.40 7.74
N LEU A 59 -0.38 16.99 6.96
CA LEU A 59 -0.05 17.59 5.66
C LEU A 59 1.00 18.70 5.76
N ASP A 60 0.94 19.53 6.80
CA ASP A 60 1.93 20.57 7.03
C ASP A 60 3.30 19.98 7.38
N ALA A 61 3.34 18.89 8.16
CA ALA A 61 4.58 18.16 8.41
C ALA A 61 5.15 17.54 7.12
N VAL A 62 4.31 16.96 6.25
CA VAL A 62 4.72 16.47 4.92
C VAL A 62 5.30 17.60 4.08
N ARG A 63 4.60 18.75 4.01
CA ARG A 63 5.06 19.92 3.27
C ARG A 63 6.41 20.42 3.80
N LYS A 64 6.59 20.46 5.13
CA LYS A 64 7.85 20.88 5.75
C LYS A 64 9.01 19.94 5.45
N LYS A 65 8.76 18.62 5.40
CA LYS A 65 9.80 17.60 5.15
C LYS A 65 10.16 17.47 3.66
N PHE A 66 9.17 17.53 2.76
CA PHE A 66 9.33 17.22 1.34
C PHE A 66 9.14 18.41 0.39
N GLY A 67 8.76 19.58 0.90
CA GLY A 67 8.48 20.78 0.13
C GLY A 67 7.13 20.80 -0.59
N ASN A 68 6.39 19.69 -0.60
CA ASN A 68 5.07 19.58 -1.23
C ASN A 68 4.21 18.48 -0.58
N ILE A 69 2.92 18.47 -0.92
CA ILE A 69 1.92 17.51 -0.41
C ILE A 69 1.39 16.59 -1.52
N ASN A 70 2.19 16.33 -2.56
CA ASN A 70 1.76 15.42 -3.61
C ASN A 70 1.61 13.98 -3.07
N ALA A 71 0.92 13.13 -3.84
CA ALA A 71 0.61 11.77 -3.40
C ALA A 71 1.86 10.95 -3.02
N SER A 72 3.00 11.15 -3.71
CA SER A 72 4.22 10.41 -3.40
C SER A 72 4.87 10.88 -2.10
N SER A 73 4.90 12.18 -1.82
CA SER A 73 5.39 12.74 -0.54
C SER A 73 4.54 12.30 0.64
N VAL A 74 3.21 12.35 0.48
CA VAL A 74 2.27 11.89 1.52
C VAL A 74 2.42 10.40 1.78
N ASN A 75 2.44 9.58 0.72
CA ASN A 75 2.63 8.13 0.85
C ASN A 75 3.98 7.78 1.50
N LYS A 76 5.05 8.49 1.14
CA LYS A 76 6.36 8.30 1.76
C LYS A 76 6.36 8.66 3.24
N ALA A 77 5.77 9.79 3.61
CA ALA A 77 5.64 10.18 5.02
C ALA A 77 4.88 9.15 5.85
N ALA A 78 3.76 8.65 5.33
CA ALA A 78 2.97 7.62 5.98
C ALA A 78 3.75 6.30 6.12
N MET A 79 4.44 5.87 5.06
CA MET A 79 5.23 4.64 5.09
C MET A 79 6.44 4.72 6.04
N ASP A 80 7.12 5.87 6.08
CA ASP A 80 8.19 6.13 7.04
C ASP A 80 7.67 5.97 8.48
N ALA A 81 6.50 6.55 8.79
CA ALA A 81 5.89 6.46 10.11
C ALA A 81 5.47 5.03 10.48
N VAL A 82 4.85 4.29 9.54
CA VAL A 82 4.49 2.88 9.72
C VAL A 82 5.74 2.03 9.96
N THR A 83 6.80 2.24 9.17
CA THR A 83 8.06 1.48 9.30
C THR A 83 8.70 1.73 10.66
N ALA A 84 8.79 3.00 11.08
CA ALA A 84 9.34 3.35 12.38
C ALA A 84 8.56 2.71 13.54
N TRP A 85 7.22 2.72 13.48
CA TRP A 85 6.38 2.09 14.48
C TRP A 85 6.56 0.57 14.54
N VAL A 86 6.63 -0.10 13.38
CA VAL A 86 6.89 -1.56 13.34
C VAL A 86 8.27 -1.90 13.90
N GLU A 87 9.29 -1.11 13.59
CA GLU A 87 10.64 -1.29 14.13
C GLU A 87 10.70 -1.06 15.65
N GLU A 88 9.93 -0.11 16.18
CA GLU A 88 9.81 0.15 17.61
C GLU A 88 9.15 -1.05 18.32
N VAL A 89 7.99 -1.51 17.83
CA VAL A 89 7.26 -2.62 18.42
C VAL A 89 8.04 -3.94 18.38
N ASN A 90 8.82 -4.20 17.32
CA ASN A 90 9.61 -5.43 17.21
C ASN A 90 10.88 -5.45 18.08
N LYS A 91 11.23 -4.34 18.75
CA LYS A 91 12.36 -4.29 19.69
C LYS A 91 11.97 -4.68 21.12
N GLU A 92 10.68 -4.65 21.44
CA GLU A 92 10.12 -5.13 22.71
C GLU A 92 9.94 -6.66 22.69
#